data_AF-A0A452HTV7-F1
#
_entry.id   AF-A0A452HTV7-F1
#
_cell.length_a   1.000
_cell.length_b   1.000
_cell.length_c   1.000
_cell.angle_alpha   90.00
_cell.angle_beta   90.00
_cell.angle_gamma   90.00
#
_symmetry.space_group_name_H-M   'P 1'
#
loop_
_entity.id
_entity.type
_entity.pdbx_description
1 polymer ?
#
loop_
_entity_poly.entity_id
_entity_poly.type
_entity_poly.pdbx_seq_one_letter_code
_entity_poly.pdbx_strand_id
1 'polypeptide(L)'
;MWWGLAAMELLRPSWAPRLSALLVLALLPRGALGNCGAPPRLSFAELRDEFKTQTNFTVGTTVRYSCRSGYQKVPGESPTLTCENESVWSEPKEFCRGKSCGHPGDLVNGKVHITDLLFGSSITFSCDEGFRLVGQKTSQCVIDGTGVTWSHELPLCEKIPCLPPPEIDNGKYLGDPNSHYTYGSTVTYSCNTVPRGTDSFSLIGEASIHCTSDEEQNGVWSGEPPECKVVKCSNVEVKNGRKQSGFGPSYTYKDAITFGCDADYFLVGSNVIICQANGSWTPAIPTCEEIPPSVCGTPPFSNGKIFPSKPRYVTGDRITLTCEANYVLSDGAKSMTVHCKENNVWDPPVQTCQLIPSVCSAPAFPNGKILPSKPQYVTGDGITLTCEENYVLLHGEKSMTVHCEGNNVWDPPVQTCLHVCPDLVIPHGTVKSGAKLLYVVGDHVTIECSTFHAMHGEPNIQCTDEFQWKPAIPECKLRKYKCNILKNGPKNIFHIV
;
A
#
# COMPACT_ATOMS: atom_id res chain seq x y z
N MET A 1 -12.26 -25.79 52.43
CA MET A 1 -11.58 -26.41 53.60
C MET A 1 -10.23 -25.72 53.78
N TRP A 2 -9.73 -25.61 55.02
CA TRP A 2 -8.31 -25.30 55.33
C TRP A 2 -7.42 -26.53 54.99
N TRP A 3 -6.08 -26.52 55.02
CA TRP A 3 -5.05 -25.67 55.70
C TRP A 3 -3.89 -25.37 54.71
N GLY A 4 -2.89 -24.49 54.92
CA GLY A 4 -2.37 -23.78 56.11
C GLY A 4 -1.13 -24.49 56.69
N LEU A 5 0.04 -23.88 56.98
CA LEU A 5 0.56 -22.49 57.00
C LEU A 5 1.94 -22.46 56.26
N ALA A 6 2.93 -21.54 56.37
CA ALA A 6 3.23 -20.30 57.13
C ALA A 6 4.24 -19.44 56.27
N ALA A 7 4.48 -18.11 56.39
CA ALA A 7 4.14 -17.02 57.33
C ALA A 7 5.25 -16.54 58.30
N MET A 8 6.12 -15.62 57.85
CA MET A 8 6.92 -14.61 58.60
C MET A 8 7.26 -13.46 57.60
N GLU A 9 6.95 -12.16 57.75
CA GLU A 9 6.93 -11.21 58.88
C GLU A 9 8.32 -10.87 59.45
N LEU A 10 8.75 -9.62 59.69
CA LEU A 10 8.24 -8.24 59.46
C LEU A 10 9.50 -7.28 59.38
N LEU A 11 9.54 -5.93 59.33
CA LEU A 11 8.64 -4.78 59.54
C LEU A 11 9.20 -3.52 58.77
N ARG A 12 8.87 -2.29 59.21
CA ARG A 12 9.62 -1.01 59.05
C ARG A 12 9.70 -0.34 60.46
N PRO A 13 9.94 0.98 60.71
CA PRO A 13 10.54 2.09 59.92
C PRO A 13 11.54 3.03 60.68
N SER A 14 12.13 3.97 59.93
CA SER A 14 12.33 5.41 60.30
C SER A 14 13.43 5.89 61.29
N TRP A 15 13.58 7.24 61.30
CA TRP A 15 14.39 8.14 62.16
C TRP A 15 15.88 8.39 61.79
N ALA A 16 16.28 9.64 62.03
CA ALA A 16 17.60 10.27 61.85
C ALA A 16 17.77 11.32 62.99
N PRO A 17 18.81 12.19 63.07
CA PRO A 17 20.07 12.29 62.33
C PRO A 17 21.31 12.44 63.24
N ARG A 18 22.51 12.65 62.64
CA ARG A 18 23.74 13.26 63.20
C ARG A 18 24.23 12.85 64.61
N LEU A 19 25.47 12.35 64.68
CA LEU A 19 26.43 12.75 65.73
C LEU A 19 27.88 12.63 65.21
N SER A 20 28.76 13.51 65.70
CA SER A 20 30.15 13.61 65.24
C SER A 20 31.06 12.60 65.91
N ALA A 21 31.87 11.87 65.13
CA ALA A 21 33.01 11.11 65.64
C ALA A 21 34.30 11.92 65.45
N LEU A 22 35.14 12.00 66.49
CA LEU A 22 36.30 12.89 66.54
C LEU A 22 37.43 12.45 65.61
N LEU A 23 38.08 13.44 64.99
CA LEU A 23 39.33 13.27 64.25
C LEU A 23 40.46 12.91 65.22
N VAL A 24 40.75 11.62 65.40
CA VAL A 24 41.93 11.16 66.15
C VAL A 24 43.18 11.39 65.30
N LEU A 25 43.83 12.53 65.51
CA LEU A 25 45.15 12.84 64.95
C LEU A 25 46.23 11.94 65.57
N ALA A 26 46.31 10.70 65.09
CA ALA A 26 47.42 9.78 65.37
C ALA A 26 48.69 10.30 64.69
N LEU A 27 49.41 11.20 65.38
CA LEU A 27 50.73 11.67 64.99
C LEU A 27 51.76 10.53 65.11
N LEU A 28 51.79 9.65 64.12
CA LEU A 28 52.89 8.72 63.93
C LEU A 28 54.19 9.51 63.64
N PRO A 29 55.35 9.09 64.16
CA PRO A 29 56.60 9.84 63.96
C PRO A 29 57.00 9.91 62.47
N ARG A 30 57.50 11.08 62.05
CA ARG A 30 58.25 11.20 60.78
C ARG A 30 59.53 10.38 60.89
N GLY A 31 59.52 9.14 60.40
CA GLY A 31 60.60 8.17 60.67
C GLY A 31 60.73 7.00 59.70
N ALA A 32 60.14 7.07 58.50
CA ALA A 32 60.36 6.11 57.43
C ALA A 32 60.57 6.85 56.11
N LEU A 33 61.51 6.38 55.28
CA LEU A 33 61.60 6.82 53.88
C LEU A 33 60.43 6.17 53.14
N GLY A 34 59.38 6.95 52.87
CA GLY A 34 58.25 6.50 52.06
C GLY A 34 58.73 6.08 50.66
N ASN A 35 58.51 4.82 50.32
CA ASN A 35 58.93 4.18 49.07
C ASN A 35 57.72 3.46 48.48
N CYS A 36 57.29 3.84 47.27
CA CYS A 36 56.09 3.26 46.64
C CYS A 36 56.30 1.84 46.07
N GLY A 37 57.50 1.26 46.21
CA GLY A 37 57.83 -0.07 45.69
C GLY A 37 57.76 -0.13 44.16
N ALA A 38 57.54 -1.32 43.61
CA ALA A 38 57.50 -1.51 42.16
C ALA A 38 56.30 -0.76 41.51
N PRO A 39 56.50 -0.01 40.41
CA PRO A 39 55.41 0.65 39.70
C PRO A 39 54.35 -0.35 39.18
N PRO A 40 53.06 0.06 39.11
CA PRO A 40 51.98 -0.84 38.71
C PRO A 40 52.10 -1.31 37.25
N ARG A 41 51.79 -2.59 37.01
CA ARG A 41 51.77 -3.18 35.66
C ARG A 41 50.48 -2.80 34.94
N LEU A 42 50.61 -2.02 33.88
CA LEU A 42 49.49 -1.59 33.03
C LEU A 42 49.29 -2.55 31.84
N SER A 43 48.04 -2.69 31.40
CA SER A 43 47.65 -3.47 30.21
C SER A 43 48.04 -2.76 28.92
N PHE A 44 47.77 -1.44 28.84
CA PHE A 44 48.02 -0.58 27.67
C PHE A 44 49.46 -0.06 27.55
N ALA A 45 50.25 -0.12 28.63
CA ALA A 45 51.58 0.46 28.69
C ALA A 45 52.57 -0.39 29.48
N GLU A 46 53.86 -0.14 29.26
CA GLU A 46 54.97 -0.73 30.01
C GLU A 46 55.91 0.33 30.57
N LEU A 47 56.48 0.03 31.74
CA LEU A 47 57.51 0.83 32.37
C LEU A 47 58.75 0.88 31.46
N ARG A 48 59.38 2.05 31.30
CA ARG A 48 60.61 2.16 30.52
C ARG A 48 61.78 1.44 31.18
N ASP A 49 62.70 0.93 30.35
CA ASP A 49 63.88 0.17 30.79
C ASP A 49 64.74 0.90 31.83
N GLU A 50 64.82 2.23 31.71
CA GLU A 50 65.48 3.15 32.66
C GLU A 50 64.98 3.03 34.12
N PHE A 51 63.77 2.47 34.33
CA PHE A 51 63.20 2.20 35.66
C PHE A 51 62.97 0.71 35.95
N LYS A 52 63.13 -0.23 34.99
CA LYS A 52 62.82 -1.66 35.17
C LYS A 52 63.72 -2.37 36.20
N THR A 53 64.93 -1.86 36.44
CA THR A 53 65.91 -2.41 37.39
C THR A 53 65.93 -1.69 38.74
N GLN A 54 65.20 -0.58 38.88
CA GLN A 54 65.13 0.19 40.12
C GLN A 54 64.13 -0.43 41.09
N THR A 55 64.50 -0.53 42.37
CA THR A 55 63.70 -1.19 43.43
C THR A 55 63.30 -0.25 44.58
N ASN A 56 63.73 1.01 44.52
CA ASN A 56 63.45 2.02 45.53
C ASN A 56 63.03 3.32 44.84
N PHE A 57 61.79 3.74 45.07
CA PHE A 57 61.15 4.92 44.48
C PHE A 57 60.56 5.75 45.61
N THR A 58 61.33 6.71 46.11
CA THR A 58 60.91 7.55 47.24
C THR A 58 59.76 8.48 46.85
N VAL A 59 59.00 8.97 47.83
CA VAL A 59 58.01 10.05 47.66
C VAL A 59 58.59 11.18 46.79
N GLY A 60 57.81 11.63 45.80
CA GLY A 60 58.21 12.59 44.77
C GLY A 60 58.87 11.99 43.52
N THR A 61 59.18 10.69 43.49
CA THR A 61 59.77 10.04 42.30
C THR A 61 58.72 9.88 41.19
N THR A 62 58.98 10.41 40.00
CA THR A 62 58.14 10.21 38.81
C THR A 62 58.81 9.21 37.86
N VAL A 63 58.11 8.12 37.55
CA VAL A 63 58.55 7.10 36.57
C VAL A 63 57.83 7.27 35.23
N ARG A 64 58.46 6.84 34.13
CA ARG A 64 57.92 6.97 32.77
C ARG A 64 57.54 5.64 32.16
N TYR A 65 56.46 5.66 31.39
CA TYR A 65 55.94 4.54 30.62
C TYR A 65 56.06 4.77 29.10
N SER A 66 56.00 3.68 28.35
CA SER A 66 55.82 3.61 26.90
C SER A 66 54.55 2.81 26.59
N CYS A 67 53.81 3.16 25.53
CA CYS A 67 52.64 2.37 25.11
C CYS A 67 53.07 1.02 24.53
N ARG A 68 52.29 -0.04 24.78
CA ARG A 68 52.55 -1.36 24.18
C ARG A 68 52.20 -1.36 22.68
N SER A 69 52.68 -2.38 21.96
CA SER A 69 52.16 -2.73 20.63
C SER A 69 50.62 -2.86 20.67
N GLY A 70 49.95 -2.40 19.62
CA GLY A 70 48.48 -2.23 19.60
C GLY A 70 47.96 -0.95 20.26
N TYR A 71 48.78 -0.20 21.01
CA TYR A 71 48.41 1.07 21.65
C TYR A 71 49.21 2.27 21.08
N GLN A 72 48.69 3.47 21.30
CA GLN A 72 49.31 4.75 20.91
C GLN A 72 49.14 5.79 22.02
N LYS A 73 50.09 6.73 22.11
CA LYS A 73 50.07 7.78 23.14
C LYS A 73 48.95 8.78 22.87
N VAL A 74 48.17 9.12 23.89
CA VAL A 74 47.18 10.20 23.82
C VAL A 74 47.90 11.57 23.77
N PRO A 75 47.54 12.49 22.85
CA PRO A 75 48.07 13.85 22.81
C PRO A 75 47.76 14.62 24.10
N GLY A 76 48.66 15.51 24.53
CA GLY A 76 48.53 16.28 25.77
C GLY A 76 48.88 15.50 27.05
N GLU A 77 48.47 14.23 27.17
CA GLU A 77 48.67 13.43 28.38
C GLU A 77 50.15 13.11 28.69
N SER A 78 50.47 12.93 29.97
CA SER A 78 51.81 12.58 30.45
C SER A 78 51.90 11.07 30.78
N PRO A 79 52.79 10.29 30.12
CA PRO A 79 52.92 8.86 30.35
C PRO A 79 53.81 8.60 31.56
N THR A 80 53.34 9.05 32.72
CA THR A 80 54.10 9.16 33.96
C THR A 80 53.22 8.90 35.17
N LEU A 81 53.74 8.11 36.13
CA LEU A 81 53.16 7.99 37.45
C LEU A 81 54.14 8.55 38.49
N THR A 82 53.62 9.16 39.54
CA THR A 82 54.41 9.77 40.62
C THR A 82 54.14 9.05 41.93
N CYS A 83 55.19 8.83 42.72
CA CYS A 83 55.08 8.33 44.08
C CYS A 83 54.61 9.47 45.01
N GLU A 84 53.38 9.39 45.51
CA GLU A 84 52.73 10.46 46.28
C GLU A 84 53.02 10.37 47.79
N ASN A 85 52.60 11.38 48.55
CA ASN A 85 53.02 11.60 49.94
C ASN A 85 52.67 10.48 50.93
N GLU A 86 51.75 9.57 50.58
CA GLU A 86 51.37 8.41 51.37
C GLU A 86 52.11 7.11 50.97
N SER A 87 53.13 7.20 50.12
CA SER A 87 53.83 6.06 49.49
C SER A 87 52.94 5.22 48.57
N VAL A 88 51.99 5.87 47.90
CA VAL A 88 51.09 5.28 46.89
C VAL A 88 51.43 5.88 45.51
N TRP A 89 51.32 5.09 44.45
CA TRP A 89 51.45 5.59 43.08
C TRP A 89 50.18 6.34 42.65
N SER A 90 50.34 7.53 42.07
CA SER A 90 49.28 8.32 41.43
C SER A 90 48.42 7.48 40.47
N GLU A 91 47.11 7.72 40.41
CA GLU A 91 46.20 6.93 39.55
C GLU A 91 46.62 6.95 38.05
N PRO A 92 46.63 5.78 37.38
CA PRO A 92 47.05 5.68 35.98
C PRO A 92 45.94 6.13 35.02
N LYS A 93 45.98 7.41 34.65
CA LYS A 93 45.20 7.99 33.54
C LYS A 93 45.45 7.23 32.23
N GLU A 94 44.49 7.30 31.30
CA GLU A 94 44.57 6.67 29.97
C GLU A 94 45.54 7.38 29.00
N PHE A 95 46.80 7.55 29.38
CA PHE A 95 47.83 8.20 28.56
C PHE A 95 48.24 7.38 27.30
N CYS A 96 47.78 6.13 27.20
CA CYS A 96 47.84 5.31 25.98
C CYS A 96 46.45 4.72 25.69
N ARG A 97 45.93 4.98 24.49
CA ARG A 97 44.68 4.39 23.97
C ARG A 97 45.01 3.30 22.95
N GLY A 98 44.12 2.33 22.75
CA GLY A 98 44.25 1.39 21.63
C GLY A 98 44.39 2.15 20.29
N LYS A 99 45.16 1.59 19.36
CA LYS A 99 45.11 2.01 17.95
C LYS A 99 43.76 1.59 17.38
N SER A 100 43.21 2.36 16.45
CA SER A 100 41.99 1.98 15.73
C SER A 100 42.34 1.17 14.49
N CYS A 101 41.61 0.09 14.23
CA CYS A 101 41.65 -0.63 12.96
C CYS A 101 40.87 0.09 11.84
N GLY A 102 40.22 1.23 12.15
CA GLY A 102 39.34 1.94 11.23
C GLY A 102 38.00 1.21 11.02
N HIS A 103 37.09 1.86 10.30
CA HIS A 103 35.85 1.20 9.86
C HIS A 103 36.21 0.11 8.84
N PRO A 104 35.70 -1.14 8.97
CA PRO A 104 36.03 -2.23 8.05
C PRO A 104 35.46 -2.02 6.63
N GLY A 105 34.54 -1.08 6.46
CA GLY A 105 33.75 -0.87 5.24
C GLY A 105 32.32 -1.33 5.41
N ASP A 106 31.47 -1.02 4.42
CA ASP A 106 30.05 -1.38 4.45
C ASP A 106 29.81 -2.73 3.76
N LEU A 107 28.98 -3.57 4.38
CA LEU A 107 28.66 -4.91 3.87
C LEU A 107 27.44 -4.83 2.93
N VAL A 108 27.66 -5.04 1.63
CA VAL A 108 26.59 -5.02 0.63
C VAL A 108 25.63 -6.19 0.86
N ASN A 109 24.32 -5.91 0.91
CA ASN A 109 23.25 -6.86 1.30
C ASN A 109 23.46 -7.46 2.71
N GLY A 110 23.98 -6.66 3.64
CA GLY A 110 24.17 -7.04 5.03
C GLY A 110 24.46 -5.87 5.95
N LYS A 111 24.91 -6.20 7.15
CA LYS A 111 25.12 -5.27 8.26
C LYS A 111 26.40 -5.66 9.03
N VAL A 112 27.16 -4.64 9.43
CA VAL A 112 28.33 -4.79 10.30
C VAL A 112 27.94 -4.36 11.72
N HIS A 113 28.01 -5.28 12.67
CA HIS A 113 27.73 -5.03 14.09
C HIS A 113 29.04 -4.64 14.78
N ILE A 114 29.15 -3.35 15.09
CA ILE A 114 30.36 -2.73 15.64
C ILE A 114 30.10 -2.34 17.10
N THR A 115 30.94 -2.83 18.01
CA THR A 115 30.94 -2.46 19.43
C THR A 115 32.00 -1.40 19.74
N ASP A 116 33.19 -1.56 19.17
CA ASP A 116 34.29 -0.60 19.15
C ASP A 116 35.19 -0.89 17.92
N LEU A 117 36.12 0.02 17.62
CA LEU A 117 37.11 -0.09 16.53
C LEU A 117 38.56 -0.16 17.04
N LEU A 118 38.78 -0.10 18.36
CA LEU A 118 40.11 -0.12 18.97
C LEU A 118 40.71 -1.53 19.04
N PHE A 119 42.03 -1.60 19.17
CA PHE A 119 42.78 -2.84 19.37
C PHE A 119 42.16 -3.76 20.44
N GLY A 120 41.94 -5.02 20.08
CA GLY A 120 41.29 -6.04 20.92
C GLY A 120 39.75 -6.11 20.79
N SER A 121 39.12 -5.18 20.07
CA SER A 121 37.69 -5.27 19.74
C SER A 121 37.38 -6.39 18.74
N SER A 122 36.12 -6.84 18.72
CA SER A 122 35.60 -7.82 17.76
C SER A 122 34.30 -7.30 17.14
N ILE A 123 34.20 -7.39 15.82
CA ILE A 123 33.01 -7.07 15.03
C ILE A 123 32.35 -8.35 14.53
N THR A 124 31.04 -8.29 14.27
CA THR A 124 30.25 -9.41 13.74
C THR A 124 29.51 -9.00 12.48
N PHE A 125 29.41 -9.89 11.52
CA PHE A 125 28.73 -9.67 10.24
C PHE A 125 27.41 -10.46 10.17
N SER A 126 26.40 -9.89 9.52
CA SER A 126 25.14 -10.58 9.20
C SER A 126 24.64 -10.13 7.84
N CYS A 127 24.13 -11.05 7.02
CA CYS A 127 23.47 -10.70 5.76
C CYS A 127 22.00 -10.31 5.97
N ASP A 128 21.42 -9.65 4.98
CA ASP A 128 20.00 -9.33 4.90
C ASP A 128 19.17 -10.56 4.48
N GLU A 129 17.84 -10.46 4.58
CA GLU A 129 16.91 -11.54 4.23
C GLU A 129 17.09 -11.97 2.77
N GLY A 130 17.13 -13.28 2.53
CA GLY A 130 17.41 -13.85 1.21
C GLY A 130 18.89 -13.90 0.81
N PHE A 131 19.81 -13.53 1.71
CA PHE A 131 21.26 -13.62 1.51
C PHE A 131 21.94 -14.50 2.57
N ARG A 132 22.91 -15.30 2.14
CA ARG A 132 23.75 -16.16 2.98
C ARG A 132 25.15 -15.57 3.12
N LEU A 133 25.78 -15.77 4.28
CA LEU A 133 27.13 -15.26 4.56
C LEU A 133 28.21 -16.22 4.04
N VAL A 134 29.00 -15.75 3.08
CA VAL A 134 30.15 -16.47 2.51
C VAL A 134 31.43 -15.81 3.01
N GLY A 135 32.09 -16.43 3.99
CA GLY A 135 33.32 -15.93 4.61
C GLY A 135 33.32 -16.11 6.12
N GLN A 136 34.12 -15.31 6.82
CA GLN A 136 34.17 -15.31 8.28
C GLN A 136 33.04 -14.45 8.87
N LYS A 137 32.31 -14.98 9.85
CA LYS A 137 31.21 -14.27 10.53
C LYS A 137 31.71 -13.18 11.50
N THR A 138 32.98 -13.25 11.92
CA THR A 138 33.58 -12.30 12.89
C THR A 138 35.00 -11.92 12.49
N SER A 139 35.40 -10.70 12.84
CA SER A 139 36.75 -10.18 12.65
C SER A 139 37.20 -9.44 13.91
N GLN A 140 38.49 -9.52 14.24
CA GLN A 140 39.07 -8.93 15.45
C GLN A 140 40.15 -7.91 15.10
N CYS A 141 40.22 -6.81 15.86
CA CYS A 141 41.25 -5.79 15.66
C CYS A 141 42.58 -6.24 16.29
N VAL A 142 43.45 -6.84 15.47
CA VAL A 142 44.71 -7.50 15.86
C VAL A 142 45.94 -6.66 15.49
N ILE A 143 47.12 -7.01 16.00
CA ILE A 143 48.39 -6.37 15.61
C ILE A 143 48.84 -6.93 14.26
N ASP A 144 49.16 -6.05 13.32
CA ASP A 144 49.91 -6.38 12.11
C ASP A 144 51.08 -5.39 11.95
N GLY A 145 52.27 -5.93 11.67
CA GLY A 145 53.54 -5.18 11.63
C GLY A 145 53.72 -4.26 12.85
N THR A 146 53.68 -2.94 12.59
CA THR A 146 53.74 -1.89 13.61
C THR A 146 52.38 -1.24 13.90
N GLY A 147 51.35 -1.59 13.13
CA GLY A 147 49.99 -1.06 13.19
C GLY A 147 49.01 -1.99 13.92
N VAL A 148 47.75 -1.91 13.51
CA VAL A 148 46.68 -2.87 13.81
C VAL A 148 45.79 -3.00 12.57
N THR A 149 45.18 -4.17 12.38
CA THR A 149 44.26 -4.43 11.26
C THR A 149 43.16 -5.42 11.67
N TRP A 150 42.10 -5.52 10.87
CA TRP A 150 41.05 -6.51 11.04
C TRP A 150 41.57 -7.91 10.63
N SER A 151 41.37 -8.92 11.49
CA SER A 151 41.92 -10.27 11.31
C SER A 151 41.40 -11.00 10.06
N HIS A 152 40.23 -10.59 9.58
CA HIS A 152 39.58 -11.05 8.36
C HIS A 152 38.99 -9.85 7.62
N GLU A 153 39.02 -9.91 6.28
CA GLU A 153 38.34 -8.97 5.39
C GLU A 153 36.79 -9.09 5.49
N LEU A 154 36.06 -8.19 4.83
CA LEU A 154 34.60 -8.26 4.75
C LEU A 154 34.15 -9.57 4.05
N PRO A 155 33.18 -10.32 4.61
CA PRO A 155 32.58 -11.46 3.93
C PRO A 155 31.68 -11.01 2.77
N LEU A 156 31.31 -11.94 1.89
CA LEU A 156 30.33 -11.71 0.84
C LEU A 156 28.94 -12.15 1.31
N CYS A 157 27.93 -11.29 1.16
CA CYS A 157 26.53 -11.69 1.26
C CYS A 157 26.02 -12.07 -0.13
N GLU A 158 26.00 -13.38 -0.41
CA GLU A 158 25.52 -13.94 -1.67
C GLU A 158 24.01 -14.21 -1.58
N LYS A 159 23.26 -13.92 -2.64
CA LYS A 159 21.82 -14.19 -2.67
C LYS A 159 21.59 -15.71 -2.70
N ILE A 160 20.75 -16.22 -1.80
CA ILE A 160 20.56 -17.66 -1.60
C ILE A 160 20.12 -18.32 -2.92
N PRO A 161 20.87 -19.30 -3.46
CA PRO A 161 20.49 -20.03 -4.67
C PRO A 161 19.51 -21.15 -4.36
N CYS A 162 18.50 -21.35 -5.21
CA CYS A 162 17.68 -22.56 -5.22
C CYS A 162 18.14 -23.52 -6.32
N LEU A 163 17.91 -24.82 -6.10
CA LEU A 163 17.93 -25.79 -7.20
C LEU A 163 16.83 -25.45 -8.23
N PRO A 164 16.99 -25.85 -9.52
CA PRO A 164 15.93 -25.69 -10.52
C PRO A 164 14.59 -26.25 -10.03
N PRO A 165 13.44 -25.68 -10.47
CA PRO A 165 12.13 -26.15 -10.05
C PRO A 165 11.91 -27.62 -10.46
N PRO A 166 11.21 -28.43 -9.64
CA PRO A 166 10.87 -29.79 -10.01
C PRO A 166 10.11 -29.86 -11.34
N GLU A 167 10.44 -30.83 -12.19
CA GLU A 167 9.64 -31.17 -13.36
C GLU A 167 8.37 -31.93 -12.93
N ILE A 168 7.29 -31.84 -13.72
CA ILE A 168 6.01 -32.49 -13.42
C ILE A 168 5.51 -33.28 -14.63
N ASP A 169 4.95 -34.46 -14.37
CA ASP A 169 4.27 -35.27 -15.38
C ASP A 169 3.13 -34.48 -16.04
N ASN A 170 3.04 -34.58 -17.36
CA ASN A 170 2.02 -33.91 -18.18
C ASN A 170 1.94 -32.37 -18.02
N GLY A 171 2.99 -31.71 -17.54
CA GLY A 171 3.07 -30.26 -17.44
C GLY A 171 4.46 -29.70 -17.71
N LYS A 172 4.63 -28.42 -17.38
CA LYS A 172 5.89 -27.65 -17.42
C LYS A 172 5.74 -26.33 -16.66
N TYR A 173 6.85 -25.79 -16.13
CA TYR A 173 6.87 -24.43 -15.60
C TYR A 173 7.23 -23.37 -16.67
N LEU A 174 6.79 -22.14 -16.42
CA LEU A 174 7.17 -20.95 -17.17
C LEU A 174 8.48 -20.39 -16.61
N GLY A 175 9.59 -20.74 -17.24
CA GLY A 175 10.95 -20.31 -16.93
C GLY A 175 11.97 -20.91 -17.90
N ASP A 176 13.22 -20.46 -17.85
CA ASP A 176 14.34 -21.13 -18.53
C ASP A 176 14.98 -22.12 -17.55
N PRO A 177 15.02 -23.45 -17.84
CA PRO A 177 15.65 -24.44 -16.98
C PRO A 177 17.13 -24.18 -16.68
N ASN A 178 17.82 -23.38 -17.52
CA ASN A 178 19.22 -22.99 -17.33
C ASN A 178 19.38 -21.69 -16.51
N SER A 179 18.28 -21.11 -16.01
CA SER A 179 18.32 -19.87 -15.23
C SER A 179 18.87 -20.11 -13.82
N HIS A 180 19.56 -19.12 -13.27
CA HIS A 180 20.10 -19.18 -11.91
C HIS A 180 19.04 -18.73 -10.88
N TYR A 181 18.23 -19.69 -10.44
CA TYR A 181 17.17 -19.46 -9.45
C TYR A 181 17.74 -19.02 -8.10
N THR A 182 17.15 -17.98 -7.50
CA THR A 182 17.59 -17.39 -6.22
C THR A 182 16.40 -16.94 -5.39
N TYR A 183 16.60 -16.60 -4.11
CA TYR A 183 15.53 -16.18 -3.18
C TYR A 183 14.53 -15.18 -3.82
N GLY A 184 13.23 -15.48 -3.72
CA GLY A 184 12.17 -14.70 -4.37
C GLY A 184 11.98 -14.95 -5.89
N SER A 185 12.77 -15.83 -6.54
CA SER A 185 12.45 -16.32 -7.88
C SER A 185 11.17 -17.15 -7.84
N THR A 186 10.15 -16.75 -8.60
CA THR A 186 8.87 -17.45 -8.71
C THR A 186 8.76 -18.14 -10.08
N VAL A 187 8.20 -19.35 -10.10
CA VAL A 187 7.81 -20.04 -11.34
C VAL A 187 6.33 -20.43 -11.29
N THR A 188 5.70 -20.52 -12.46
CA THR A 188 4.29 -20.87 -12.61
C THR A 188 4.14 -22.08 -13.53
N TYR A 189 3.47 -23.11 -13.06
CA TYR A 189 3.22 -24.35 -13.78
C TYR A 189 2.00 -24.25 -14.71
N SER A 190 2.05 -25.07 -15.75
CA SER A 190 0.99 -25.21 -16.76
C SER A 190 0.93 -26.66 -17.21
N CYS A 191 -0.28 -27.19 -17.39
CA CYS A 191 -0.44 -28.53 -17.96
C CYS A 191 -0.29 -28.50 -19.49
N ASN A 192 0.23 -29.59 -20.05
CA ASN A 192 0.44 -29.73 -21.48
C ASN A 192 -0.91 -29.85 -22.22
N THR A 193 -1.01 -29.20 -23.37
CA THR A 193 -2.24 -29.21 -24.19
C THR A 193 -2.44 -30.56 -24.88
N VAL A 194 -3.59 -31.19 -24.67
CA VAL A 194 -3.95 -32.48 -25.29
C VAL A 194 -4.69 -32.30 -26.63
N PRO A 195 -4.71 -33.30 -27.53
CA PRO A 195 -5.47 -33.25 -28.77
C PRO A 195 -6.99 -33.07 -28.54
N ARG A 196 -7.66 -32.36 -29.46
CA ARG A 196 -9.12 -32.16 -29.41
C ARG A 196 -9.85 -33.52 -29.39
N GLY A 197 -10.78 -33.69 -28.44
CA GLY A 197 -11.53 -34.93 -28.25
C GLY A 197 -10.93 -35.89 -27.22
N THR A 198 -9.82 -35.52 -26.55
CA THR A 198 -9.31 -36.21 -25.36
C THR A 198 -9.58 -35.41 -24.09
N ASP A 199 -9.66 -36.09 -22.94
CA ASP A 199 -9.90 -35.43 -21.65
C ASP A 199 -8.68 -34.59 -21.22
N SER A 200 -8.92 -33.33 -20.85
CA SER A 200 -7.87 -32.37 -20.51
C SER A 200 -7.30 -32.57 -19.11
N PHE A 201 -5.99 -32.39 -18.97
CA PHE A 201 -5.34 -32.32 -17.66
C PHE A 201 -5.82 -31.11 -16.85
N SER A 202 -6.16 -31.35 -15.58
CA SER A 202 -6.40 -30.35 -14.56
C SER A 202 -5.12 -30.13 -13.74
N LEU A 203 -4.82 -28.87 -13.40
CA LEU A 203 -3.70 -28.54 -12.51
C LEU A 203 -4.17 -28.63 -11.05
N ILE A 204 -3.57 -29.54 -10.29
CA ILE A 204 -3.94 -29.89 -8.92
C ILE A 204 -2.83 -29.44 -7.96
N GLY A 205 -3.09 -28.37 -7.22
CA GLY A 205 -2.14 -27.78 -6.27
C GLY A 205 -2.19 -26.26 -6.33
N GLU A 206 -1.12 -25.62 -5.86
CA GLU A 206 -0.85 -24.20 -6.15
C GLU A 206 -0.18 -24.08 -7.51
N ALA A 207 -0.61 -23.13 -8.34
CA ALA A 207 -0.09 -22.99 -9.70
C ALA A 207 1.32 -22.39 -9.76
N SER A 208 1.80 -21.78 -8.68
CA SER A 208 3.10 -21.12 -8.60
C SER A 208 3.82 -21.52 -7.32
N ILE A 209 5.15 -21.63 -7.40
CA ILE A 209 6.04 -21.80 -6.24
C ILE A 209 7.17 -20.77 -6.33
N HIS A 210 7.70 -20.37 -5.17
CA HIS A 210 8.79 -19.40 -5.09
C HIS A 210 9.96 -19.92 -4.27
N CYS A 211 11.17 -19.51 -4.63
CA CYS A 211 12.38 -19.83 -3.90
C CYS A 211 12.38 -19.07 -2.57
N THR A 212 12.48 -19.79 -1.47
CA THR A 212 12.63 -19.29 -0.09
C THR A 212 13.88 -19.94 0.53
N SER A 213 14.04 -19.90 1.86
CA SER A 213 15.16 -20.54 2.55
C SER A 213 14.74 -21.31 3.80
N ASP A 214 15.49 -22.37 4.12
CA ASP A 214 15.35 -23.13 5.36
C ASP A 214 16.06 -22.45 6.56
N GLU A 215 16.04 -23.11 7.73
CA GLU A 215 16.71 -22.63 8.95
C GLU A 215 18.25 -22.57 8.85
N GLU A 216 18.85 -23.29 7.88
CA GLU A 216 20.29 -23.33 7.61
C GLU A 216 20.73 -22.32 6.51
N GLN A 217 19.80 -21.54 5.97
CA GLN A 217 19.96 -20.63 4.82
C GLN A 217 20.21 -21.32 3.46
N ASN A 218 19.83 -22.60 3.30
CA ASN A 218 19.79 -23.25 1.99
C ASN A 218 18.53 -22.80 1.22
N GLY A 219 18.61 -22.72 -0.11
CA GLY A 219 17.46 -22.36 -0.94
C GLY A 219 16.53 -23.53 -1.18
N VAL A 220 15.26 -23.38 -0.79
CA VAL A 220 14.20 -24.39 -0.95
C VAL A 220 12.97 -23.78 -1.62
N TRP A 221 12.14 -24.58 -2.27
CA TRP A 221 10.90 -24.11 -2.87
C TRP A 221 9.77 -24.02 -1.83
N SER A 222 8.86 -23.05 -1.99
CA SER A 222 7.80 -22.70 -1.03
C SER A 222 6.76 -23.79 -0.75
N GLY A 223 6.75 -24.87 -1.54
CA GLY A 223 5.82 -25.99 -1.42
C GLY A 223 6.04 -27.03 -2.51
N GLU A 224 5.30 -28.12 -2.43
CA GLU A 224 5.30 -29.20 -3.43
C GLU A 224 4.81 -28.69 -4.80
N PRO A 225 5.35 -29.21 -5.91
CA PRO A 225 4.91 -28.84 -7.26
C PRO A 225 3.50 -29.41 -7.56
N PRO A 226 2.68 -28.74 -8.38
CA PRO A 226 1.32 -29.18 -8.68
C PRO A 226 1.28 -30.36 -9.66
N GLU A 227 0.33 -31.27 -9.47
CA GLU A 227 0.11 -32.40 -10.38
C GLU A 227 -0.74 -32.00 -11.59
N CYS A 228 -0.38 -32.45 -12.80
CA CYS A 228 -1.23 -32.34 -13.99
C CYS A 228 -1.87 -33.70 -14.31
N LYS A 229 -3.13 -33.89 -13.89
CA LYS A 229 -3.88 -35.16 -14.05
C LYS A 229 -5.29 -34.94 -14.58
N VAL A 230 -5.83 -35.94 -15.29
CA VAL A 230 -7.23 -35.91 -15.75
C VAL A 230 -8.15 -36.06 -14.54
N VAL A 231 -8.91 -35.01 -14.24
CA VAL A 231 -9.97 -35.03 -13.23
C VAL A 231 -11.31 -34.90 -13.96
N LYS A 232 -12.21 -35.84 -13.70
CA LYS A 232 -13.50 -35.95 -14.40
C LYS A 232 -14.59 -36.36 -13.40
N CYS A 233 -15.38 -35.40 -12.95
CA CYS A 233 -16.52 -35.67 -12.09
C CYS A 233 -17.74 -36.10 -12.92
N SER A 234 -18.59 -36.94 -12.33
CA SER A 234 -19.81 -37.43 -12.97
C SER A 234 -20.78 -36.30 -13.29
N ASN A 235 -21.54 -36.44 -14.39
CA ASN A 235 -22.74 -35.61 -14.58
C ASN A 235 -23.75 -35.97 -13.47
N VAL A 236 -24.27 -34.96 -12.79
CA VAL A 236 -25.23 -35.11 -11.68
C VAL A 236 -26.61 -34.63 -12.12
N GLU A 237 -27.61 -35.47 -11.86
CA GLU A 237 -29.03 -35.16 -12.01
C GLU A 237 -29.71 -35.37 -10.65
N VAL A 238 -30.45 -34.37 -10.18
CA VAL A 238 -31.16 -34.40 -8.90
C VAL A 238 -32.64 -34.58 -9.21
N LYS A 239 -33.25 -35.68 -8.76
CA LYS A 239 -34.68 -35.92 -8.95
C LYS A 239 -35.48 -34.80 -8.29
N ASN A 240 -36.47 -34.24 -8.99
CA ASN A 240 -37.31 -33.13 -8.53
C ASN A 240 -36.53 -31.83 -8.24
N GLY A 241 -35.41 -31.64 -8.95
CA GLY A 241 -34.64 -30.41 -8.94
C GLY A 241 -33.90 -30.15 -10.24
N ARG A 242 -33.43 -28.92 -10.39
CA ARG A 242 -32.79 -28.40 -11.60
C ARG A 242 -31.46 -27.73 -11.29
N LYS A 243 -30.52 -27.84 -12.23
CA LYS A 243 -29.31 -27.01 -12.24
C LYS A 243 -29.73 -25.55 -12.47
N GLN A 244 -29.15 -24.63 -11.71
CA GLN A 244 -29.31 -23.18 -11.84
C GLN A 244 -28.11 -22.55 -12.56
N SER A 245 -26.92 -23.11 -12.35
CA SER A 245 -25.67 -22.75 -13.03
C SER A 245 -24.74 -23.97 -13.09
N GLY A 246 -23.62 -23.87 -13.80
CA GLY A 246 -22.72 -25.01 -14.01
C GLY A 246 -23.30 -26.02 -15.01
N PHE A 247 -23.89 -25.56 -16.11
CA PHE A 247 -24.33 -26.42 -17.20
C PHE A 247 -23.13 -26.85 -18.06
N GLY A 248 -22.86 -28.15 -18.14
CA GLY A 248 -21.78 -28.69 -18.95
C GLY A 248 -21.98 -30.19 -19.24
N PRO A 249 -21.39 -30.71 -20.34
CA PRO A 249 -21.45 -32.14 -20.68
C PRO A 249 -20.45 -33.00 -19.87
N SER A 250 -19.48 -32.35 -19.23
CA SER A 250 -18.40 -32.95 -18.46
C SER A 250 -17.88 -31.93 -17.45
N TYR A 251 -17.36 -32.39 -16.31
CA TYR A 251 -16.89 -31.53 -15.22
C TYR A 251 -15.48 -31.91 -14.80
N THR A 252 -14.63 -30.90 -14.63
CA THR A 252 -13.20 -30.98 -14.31
C THR A 252 -12.90 -30.31 -12.96
N TYR A 253 -11.65 -30.34 -12.49
CA TYR A 253 -11.31 -29.85 -11.15
C TYR A 253 -11.73 -28.38 -10.95
N LYS A 254 -12.31 -28.09 -9.77
CA LYS A 254 -12.90 -26.79 -9.37
C LYS A 254 -14.15 -26.35 -10.15
N ASP A 255 -14.63 -27.09 -11.15
CA ASP A 255 -15.95 -26.83 -11.72
C ASP A 255 -17.04 -26.98 -10.64
N ALA A 256 -18.00 -26.05 -10.64
CA ALA A 256 -19.07 -25.98 -9.66
C ALA A 256 -20.46 -26.03 -10.32
N ILE A 257 -21.39 -26.74 -9.69
CA ILE A 257 -22.79 -26.82 -10.11
C ILE A 257 -23.67 -26.32 -8.97
N THR A 258 -24.57 -25.38 -9.26
CA THR A 258 -25.59 -24.91 -8.31
C THR A 258 -26.94 -25.55 -8.67
N PHE A 259 -27.67 -26.02 -7.67
CA PHE A 259 -28.98 -26.66 -7.78
C PHE A 259 -30.07 -25.90 -7.03
N GLY A 260 -31.32 -26.12 -7.42
CA GLY A 260 -32.50 -25.81 -6.63
C GLY A 260 -33.66 -26.72 -7.00
N CYS A 261 -34.58 -26.96 -6.06
CA CYS A 261 -35.68 -27.91 -6.26
C CYS A 261 -36.84 -27.32 -7.06
N ASP A 262 -37.68 -28.21 -7.57
CA ASP A 262 -38.94 -27.88 -8.23
C ASP A 262 -40.05 -27.58 -7.19
N ALA A 263 -41.23 -27.17 -7.64
CA ALA A 263 -42.33 -26.80 -6.75
C ALA A 263 -42.71 -27.95 -5.81
N ASP A 264 -43.04 -27.61 -4.56
CA ASP A 264 -43.41 -28.54 -3.46
C ASP A 264 -42.28 -29.43 -2.93
N TYR A 265 -41.04 -29.25 -3.40
CA TYR A 265 -39.83 -29.89 -2.87
C TYR A 265 -38.86 -28.87 -2.23
N PHE A 266 -38.10 -29.29 -1.23
CA PHE A 266 -37.04 -28.50 -0.60
C PHE A 266 -35.67 -29.17 -0.70
N LEU A 267 -34.60 -28.37 -0.74
CA LEU A 267 -33.23 -28.85 -0.94
C LEU A 267 -32.58 -29.26 0.38
N VAL A 268 -32.07 -30.50 0.43
CA VAL A 268 -31.32 -31.07 1.54
C VAL A 268 -29.86 -31.24 1.11
N GLY A 269 -28.93 -30.73 1.94
CA GLY A 269 -27.51 -30.68 1.63
C GLY A 269 -27.05 -29.28 1.19
N SER A 270 -25.99 -29.20 0.40
CA SER A 270 -25.48 -27.94 -0.15
C SER A 270 -26.15 -27.63 -1.49
N ASN A 271 -26.60 -26.40 -1.70
CA ASN A 271 -27.12 -25.97 -2.99
C ASN A 271 -26.02 -25.84 -4.06
N VAL A 272 -24.74 -25.84 -3.69
CA VAL A 272 -23.59 -25.84 -4.60
C VAL A 272 -22.65 -27.01 -4.29
N ILE A 273 -22.19 -27.70 -5.33
CA ILE A 273 -21.18 -28.76 -5.25
C ILE A 273 -20.00 -28.46 -6.17
N ILE A 274 -18.78 -28.82 -5.75
CA ILE A 274 -17.52 -28.51 -6.44
C ILE A 274 -16.76 -29.80 -6.73
N CYS A 275 -16.27 -29.96 -7.96
CA CYS A 275 -15.51 -31.11 -8.40
C CYS A 275 -14.10 -31.11 -7.79
N GLN A 276 -13.77 -32.15 -7.02
CA GLN A 276 -12.52 -32.26 -6.27
C GLN A 276 -11.42 -33.00 -7.05
N ALA A 277 -10.18 -32.87 -6.58
CA ALA A 277 -8.98 -33.44 -7.20
C ALA A 277 -8.98 -34.98 -7.37
N ASN A 278 -9.90 -35.68 -6.71
CA ASN A 278 -10.12 -37.12 -6.79
C ASN A 278 -11.29 -37.52 -7.71
N GLY A 279 -11.92 -36.58 -8.42
CA GLY A 279 -13.10 -36.83 -9.27
C GLY A 279 -14.43 -36.97 -8.52
N SER A 280 -14.47 -36.68 -7.21
CA SER A 280 -15.71 -36.66 -6.42
C SER A 280 -16.30 -35.25 -6.25
N TRP A 281 -17.60 -35.19 -5.98
CA TRP A 281 -18.31 -33.94 -5.67
C TRP A 281 -18.29 -33.67 -4.16
N THR A 282 -17.84 -32.47 -3.77
CA THR A 282 -17.87 -31.98 -2.39
C THR A 282 -18.46 -30.56 -2.33
N PRO A 283 -19.42 -30.27 -1.42
CA PRO A 283 -20.15 -31.20 -0.57
C PRO A 283 -20.90 -32.29 -1.34
N ALA A 284 -21.45 -33.28 -0.64
CA ALA A 284 -22.22 -34.35 -1.26
C ALA A 284 -23.40 -33.81 -2.08
N ILE A 285 -23.75 -34.54 -3.14
CA ILE A 285 -24.86 -34.22 -4.05
C ILE A 285 -26.15 -34.00 -3.25
N PRO A 286 -26.85 -32.86 -3.43
CA PRO A 286 -28.07 -32.57 -2.68
C PRO A 286 -29.26 -33.43 -3.14
N THR A 287 -30.20 -33.65 -2.22
CA THR A 287 -31.52 -34.26 -2.49
C THR A 287 -32.61 -33.19 -2.51
N CYS A 288 -33.69 -33.45 -3.25
CA CYS A 288 -34.92 -32.67 -3.20
C CYS A 288 -36.02 -33.53 -2.59
N GLU A 289 -36.51 -33.14 -1.42
CA GLU A 289 -37.44 -33.92 -0.59
C GLU A 289 -38.80 -33.24 -0.49
N GLU A 290 -39.88 -34.03 -0.38
CA GLU A 290 -41.26 -33.51 -0.30
C GLU A 290 -41.49 -32.76 1.02
N ILE A 291 -42.15 -31.60 0.98
CA ILE A 291 -42.43 -30.80 2.18
C ILE A 291 -43.54 -31.48 3.01
N PRO A 292 -43.29 -31.92 4.26
CA PRO A 292 -44.32 -32.60 5.05
C PRO A 292 -45.46 -31.64 5.46
N PRO A 293 -46.73 -32.08 5.48
CA PRO A 293 -47.89 -31.20 5.66
C PRO A 293 -47.97 -30.50 7.04
N SER A 294 -47.21 -30.96 8.03
CA SER A 294 -47.18 -30.40 9.39
C SER A 294 -46.05 -29.39 9.65
N VAL A 295 -45.36 -28.92 8.61
CA VAL A 295 -44.31 -27.89 8.70
C VAL A 295 -44.43 -26.88 7.57
N CYS A 296 -43.84 -25.71 7.77
CA CYS A 296 -43.54 -24.80 6.67
C CYS A 296 -42.05 -24.93 6.30
N GLY A 297 -41.79 -25.00 4.99
CA GLY A 297 -40.45 -24.80 4.45
C GLY A 297 -40.02 -23.34 4.56
N THR A 298 -38.78 -23.05 4.19
CA THR A 298 -38.31 -21.67 4.02
C THR A 298 -39.23 -20.92 3.05
N PRO A 299 -39.80 -19.76 3.42
CA PRO A 299 -40.70 -19.03 2.53
C PRO A 299 -39.98 -18.60 1.25
N PRO A 300 -40.68 -18.51 0.10
CA PRO A 300 -40.11 -18.02 -1.16
C PRO A 300 -39.89 -16.49 -1.09
N PHE A 301 -38.83 -16.09 -0.41
CA PHE A 301 -38.48 -14.69 -0.15
C PHE A 301 -37.09 -14.38 -0.71
N SER A 302 -37.04 -13.55 -1.76
CA SER A 302 -35.83 -13.11 -2.46
C SER A 302 -35.52 -11.64 -2.16
N ASN A 303 -34.27 -11.20 -2.42
CA ASN A 303 -33.79 -9.84 -2.20
C ASN A 303 -34.02 -9.35 -0.74
N GLY A 304 -33.81 -10.26 0.21
CA GLY A 304 -34.24 -10.12 1.59
C GLY A 304 -33.65 -11.18 2.52
N LYS A 305 -33.73 -10.93 3.83
CA LYS A 305 -33.20 -11.77 4.90
C LYS A 305 -34.32 -12.27 5.81
N ILE A 306 -34.17 -13.51 6.29
CA ILE A 306 -35.14 -14.24 7.11
C ILE A 306 -34.59 -14.39 8.53
N PHE A 307 -35.38 -14.05 9.56
CA PHE A 307 -34.96 -14.19 10.95
C PHE A 307 -36.10 -14.66 11.88
N PRO A 308 -35.89 -15.64 12.78
CA PRO A 308 -34.72 -16.53 12.85
C PRO A 308 -34.68 -17.48 11.65
N SER A 309 -33.54 -17.60 10.97
CA SER A 309 -33.38 -18.57 9.89
C SER A 309 -33.24 -19.99 10.45
N LYS A 310 -34.24 -20.84 10.19
CA LYS A 310 -34.27 -22.27 10.49
C LYS A 310 -34.44 -23.06 9.19
N PRO A 311 -33.95 -24.31 9.10
CA PRO A 311 -34.25 -25.21 7.97
C PRO A 311 -35.67 -25.78 7.99
N ARG A 312 -36.43 -25.56 9.07
CA ARG A 312 -37.84 -25.99 9.24
C ARG A 312 -38.55 -25.07 10.23
N TYR A 313 -39.83 -24.82 9.99
CA TYR A 313 -40.71 -24.07 10.88
C TYR A 313 -41.93 -24.93 11.24
N VAL A 314 -42.28 -24.97 12.52
CA VAL A 314 -43.48 -25.69 12.99
C VAL A 314 -44.69 -24.75 13.01
N THR A 315 -45.90 -25.28 12.93
CA THR A 315 -47.13 -24.48 13.05
C THR A 315 -47.07 -23.59 14.31
N GLY A 316 -47.22 -22.28 14.14
CA GLY A 316 -47.07 -21.27 15.20
C GLY A 316 -45.70 -20.58 15.28
N ASP A 317 -44.65 -21.08 14.60
CA ASP A 317 -43.39 -20.34 14.45
C ASP A 317 -43.64 -19.00 13.74
N ARG A 318 -42.95 -17.94 14.21
CA ARG A 318 -43.02 -16.60 13.63
C ARG A 318 -41.64 -16.18 13.14
N ILE A 319 -41.58 -15.62 11.94
CA ILE A 319 -40.36 -15.09 11.33
C ILE A 319 -40.58 -13.68 10.80
N THR A 320 -39.53 -12.88 10.89
CA THR A 320 -39.44 -11.56 10.25
C THR A 320 -38.72 -11.72 8.91
N LEU A 321 -39.33 -11.17 7.88
CA LEU A 321 -38.83 -11.07 6.52
C LEU A 321 -38.45 -9.61 6.28
N THR A 322 -37.18 -9.31 6.03
CA THR A 322 -36.66 -7.95 5.88
C THR A 322 -36.01 -7.79 4.51
N CYS A 323 -36.46 -6.84 3.70
CA CYS A 323 -35.87 -6.58 2.39
C CYS A 323 -34.44 -6.03 2.51
N GLU A 324 -33.63 -6.30 1.49
CA GLU A 324 -32.26 -5.78 1.39
C GLU A 324 -32.25 -4.28 1.02
N ALA A 325 -31.05 -3.69 1.03
CA ALA A 325 -30.88 -2.30 0.62
C ALA A 325 -31.43 -2.10 -0.79
N ASN A 326 -32.17 -1.01 -0.99
CA ASN A 326 -32.85 -0.64 -2.23
C ASN A 326 -34.09 -1.50 -2.59
N TYR A 327 -34.62 -2.30 -1.67
CA TYR A 327 -35.88 -3.04 -1.84
C TYR A 327 -36.93 -2.70 -0.76
N VAL A 328 -38.21 -2.84 -1.10
CA VAL A 328 -39.39 -2.69 -0.22
C VAL A 328 -40.47 -3.73 -0.53
N LEU A 329 -41.38 -3.92 0.40
CA LEU A 329 -42.62 -4.68 0.22
C LEU A 329 -43.65 -3.85 -0.57
N SER A 330 -44.74 -4.47 -1.03
CA SER A 330 -45.74 -3.81 -1.90
C SER A 330 -46.56 -2.72 -1.20
N ASP A 331 -46.54 -2.68 0.13
CA ASP A 331 -47.10 -1.63 0.99
C ASP A 331 -46.08 -0.51 1.32
N GLY A 332 -44.84 -0.60 0.81
CA GLY A 332 -43.74 0.32 1.07
C GLY A 332 -42.96 0.05 2.36
N ALA A 333 -43.32 -0.96 3.16
CA ALA A 333 -42.57 -1.33 4.36
C ALA A 333 -41.24 -2.03 3.99
N LYS A 334 -40.25 -1.94 4.88
CA LYS A 334 -38.97 -2.67 4.73
C LYS A 334 -38.98 -4.09 5.30
N SER A 335 -39.99 -4.44 6.08
CA SER A 335 -40.06 -5.75 6.74
C SER A 335 -41.48 -6.12 7.14
N MET A 336 -41.82 -7.41 7.04
CA MET A 336 -43.07 -7.99 7.54
C MET A 336 -42.78 -9.15 8.49
N THR A 337 -43.74 -9.49 9.34
CA THR A 337 -43.68 -10.69 10.18
C THR A 337 -44.77 -11.65 9.74
N VAL A 338 -44.38 -12.87 9.38
CA VAL A 338 -45.29 -13.96 8.99
C VAL A 338 -45.22 -15.10 10.01
N HIS A 339 -46.27 -15.90 10.09
CA HIS A 339 -46.31 -17.10 10.92
C HIS A 339 -46.70 -18.34 10.13
N CYS A 340 -46.14 -19.47 10.51
CA CYS A 340 -46.40 -20.76 9.89
C CYS A 340 -47.77 -21.30 10.34
N LYS A 341 -48.65 -21.57 9.38
CA LYS A 341 -49.90 -22.32 9.56
C LYS A 341 -49.66 -23.79 9.17
N GLU A 342 -50.72 -24.56 9.00
CA GLU A 342 -50.65 -25.93 8.49
C GLU A 342 -50.43 -25.94 6.96
N ASN A 343 -49.99 -27.08 6.42
CA ASN A 343 -49.85 -27.33 4.97
C ASN A 343 -48.98 -26.28 4.24
N ASN A 344 -47.83 -25.92 4.82
CA ASN A 344 -46.85 -24.97 4.26
C ASN A 344 -47.39 -23.54 3.98
N VAL A 345 -48.51 -23.15 4.59
CA VAL A 345 -49.09 -21.80 4.44
C VAL A 345 -48.45 -20.80 5.40
N TRP A 346 -48.00 -19.66 4.87
CA TRP A 346 -47.50 -18.51 5.64
C TRP A 346 -48.56 -17.41 5.72
N ASP A 347 -48.72 -16.80 6.91
CA ASP A 347 -49.75 -15.79 7.16
C ASP A 347 -49.21 -14.53 7.90
N PRO A 348 -49.50 -13.31 7.41
CA PRO A 348 -50.08 -13.00 6.10
C PRO A 348 -49.22 -13.58 4.95
N PRO A 349 -49.79 -13.74 3.74
CA PRO A 349 -49.06 -14.30 2.61
C PRO A 349 -47.78 -13.52 2.32
N VAL A 350 -46.71 -14.25 2.02
CA VAL A 350 -45.36 -13.68 1.79
C VAL A 350 -45.38 -12.74 0.60
N GLN A 351 -45.09 -11.46 0.86
CA GLN A 351 -44.87 -10.48 -0.20
C GLN A 351 -43.45 -10.60 -0.76
N THR A 352 -43.28 -10.32 -2.04
CA THR A 352 -41.95 -10.20 -2.66
C THR A 352 -41.34 -8.83 -2.39
N CYS A 353 -40.02 -8.79 -2.15
CA CYS A 353 -39.28 -7.54 -2.12
C CYS A 353 -39.15 -6.99 -3.54
N GLN A 354 -39.88 -5.92 -3.82
CA GLN A 354 -39.80 -5.15 -5.06
C GLN A 354 -38.64 -4.18 -4.96
N LEU A 355 -37.89 -3.99 -6.07
CA LEU A 355 -36.87 -2.96 -6.14
C LEU A 355 -37.56 -1.61 -5.93
N ILE A 356 -37.04 -0.77 -5.02
CA ILE A 356 -37.48 0.62 -4.90
C ILE A 356 -37.29 1.23 -6.29
N PRO A 357 -38.35 1.74 -6.96
CA PRO A 357 -38.21 2.35 -8.27
C PRO A 357 -37.11 3.41 -8.19
N SER A 358 -36.02 3.19 -8.93
CA SER A 358 -34.79 3.97 -8.85
C SER A 358 -35.01 5.32 -9.53
N VAL A 359 -35.80 6.18 -8.88
CA VAL A 359 -36.23 7.45 -9.44
C VAL A 359 -35.10 8.47 -9.50
N CYS A 360 -35.23 9.40 -10.43
CA CYS A 360 -34.52 10.66 -10.43
C CYS A 360 -35.49 11.80 -10.13
N SER A 361 -35.09 12.69 -9.23
CA SER A 361 -35.72 13.99 -9.05
C SER A 361 -35.35 14.90 -10.22
N ALA A 362 -36.19 15.91 -10.52
CA ALA A 362 -35.82 16.95 -11.48
C ALA A 362 -34.49 17.62 -11.06
N PRO A 363 -33.45 17.65 -11.92
CA PRO A 363 -32.18 18.24 -11.57
C PRO A 363 -32.28 19.78 -11.49
N ALA A 364 -31.48 20.39 -10.61
CA ALA A 364 -31.40 21.84 -10.51
C ALA A 364 -30.61 22.42 -11.69
N PHE A 365 -31.31 22.96 -12.69
CA PHE A 365 -30.73 23.47 -13.94
C PHE A 365 -31.02 24.98 -14.10
N PRO A 366 -30.23 25.87 -13.46
CA PRO A 366 -30.44 27.32 -13.53
C PRO A 366 -30.10 27.89 -14.91
N ASN A 367 -30.76 29.00 -15.28
CA ASN A 367 -30.62 29.67 -16.58
C ASN A 367 -30.88 28.73 -17.79
N GLY A 368 -31.81 27.80 -17.61
CA GLY A 368 -32.13 26.74 -18.54
C GLY A 368 -33.52 26.12 -18.28
N LYS A 369 -33.96 25.28 -19.21
CA LYS A 369 -35.31 24.68 -19.25
C LYS A 369 -35.23 23.16 -19.41
N ILE A 370 -36.12 22.45 -18.74
CA ILE A 370 -36.18 20.98 -18.69
C ILE A 370 -37.46 20.50 -19.40
N LEU A 371 -37.31 19.59 -20.35
CA LEU A 371 -38.41 19.02 -21.13
C LEU A 371 -38.29 17.49 -21.26
N PRO A 372 -39.33 16.69 -20.98
CA PRO A 372 -40.59 17.08 -20.35
C PRO A 372 -40.39 17.41 -18.86
N SER A 373 -41.03 18.48 -18.36
CA SER A 373 -40.97 18.82 -16.93
C SER A 373 -41.92 17.94 -16.11
N LYS A 374 -41.37 16.96 -15.39
CA LYS A 374 -42.02 16.13 -14.36
C LYS A 374 -41.38 16.39 -12.99
N PRO A 375 -42.10 16.18 -11.86
CA PRO A 375 -41.48 16.23 -10.52
C PRO A 375 -40.55 15.05 -10.23
N GLN A 376 -40.80 13.89 -10.84
CA GLN A 376 -40.01 12.67 -10.74
C GLN A 376 -39.96 11.94 -12.08
N TYR A 377 -38.89 11.17 -12.28
CA TYR A 377 -38.58 10.40 -13.49
C TYR A 377 -38.16 8.98 -13.06
N VAL A 378 -38.43 7.98 -13.89
CA VAL A 378 -38.03 6.58 -13.64
C VAL A 378 -36.79 6.20 -14.46
N THR A 379 -36.07 5.14 -14.07
CA THR A 379 -34.93 4.66 -14.87
C THR A 379 -35.33 4.45 -16.34
N GLY A 380 -34.58 5.05 -17.26
CA GLY A 380 -34.87 5.10 -18.69
C GLY A 380 -35.66 6.32 -19.19
N ASP A 381 -36.23 7.16 -18.33
CA ASP A 381 -36.77 8.47 -18.76
C ASP A 381 -35.63 9.38 -19.25
N GLY A 382 -35.73 9.87 -20.48
CA GLY A 382 -34.88 10.93 -21.02
C GLY A 382 -35.47 12.32 -20.81
N ILE A 383 -34.64 13.28 -20.43
CA ILE A 383 -34.97 14.72 -20.42
C ILE A 383 -33.99 15.51 -21.27
N THR A 384 -34.50 16.48 -22.03
CA THR A 384 -33.70 17.49 -22.72
C THR A 384 -33.58 18.74 -21.85
N LEU A 385 -32.34 19.17 -21.66
CA LEU A 385 -31.91 20.35 -20.91
C LEU A 385 -31.44 21.40 -21.92
N THR A 386 -32.10 22.56 -21.97
CA THR A 386 -31.80 23.63 -22.94
C THR A 386 -31.49 24.94 -22.23
N CYS A 387 -30.33 25.54 -22.49
CA CYS A 387 -29.93 26.83 -21.89
C CYS A 387 -30.74 28.01 -22.46
N GLU A 388 -30.85 29.07 -21.68
CA GLU A 388 -31.50 30.32 -22.08
C GLU A 388 -30.58 31.21 -22.94
N GLU A 389 -31.10 32.33 -23.44
CA GLU A 389 -30.34 33.19 -24.37
C GLU A 389 -29.08 33.76 -23.72
N ASN A 390 -27.97 33.73 -24.48
CA ASN A 390 -26.59 34.07 -24.03
C ASN A 390 -25.94 33.07 -23.05
N TYR A 391 -26.58 31.92 -22.82
CA TYR A 391 -26.00 30.79 -22.09
C TYR A 391 -25.75 29.58 -23.02
N VAL A 392 -24.70 28.80 -22.71
CA VAL A 392 -24.34 27.54 -23.40
C VAL A 392 -23.78 26.52 -22.42
N LEU A 393 -23.70 25.26 -22.84
CA LEU A 393 -23.05 24.16 -22.12
C LEU A 393 -21.51 24.20 -22.28
N LEU A 394 -20.78 23.36 -21.55
CA LEU A 394 -19.30 23.38 -21.47
C LEU A 394 -18.58 23.17 -22.82
N HIS A 395 -19.29 22.69 -23.84
CA HIS A 395 -18.77 22.48 -25.20
C HIS A 395 -19.44 23.37 -26.26
N GLY A 396 -20.23 24.37 -25.86
CA GLY A 396 -20.87 25.35 -26.76
C GLY A 396 -22.24 24.95 -27.32
N GLU A 397 -22.71 23.74 -26.98
CA GLU A 397 -24.07 23.30 -27.30
C GLU A 397 -25.11 24.09 -26.51
N LYS A 398 -26.26 24.38 -27.12
CA LYS A 398 -27.39 25.04 -26.45
C LYS A 398 -28.29 24.07 -25.67
N SER A 399 -28.18 22.76 -25.93
CA SER A 399 -29.01 21.75 -25.30
C SER A 399 -28.36 20.37 -25.29
N MET A 400 -28.53 19.63 -24.20
CA MET A 400 -28.13 18.23 -24.06
C MET A 400 -29.34 17.37 -23.67
N THR A 401 -29.29 16.06 -23.92
CA THR A 401 -30.28 15.10 -23.39
C THR A 401 -29.59 14.16 -22.41
N VAL A 402 -30.22 13.93 -21.27
CA VAL A 402 -29.74 13.06 -20.19
C VAL A 402 -30.81 12.05 -19.82
N HIS A 403 -30.40 10.84 -19.45
CA HIS A 403 -31.28 9.73 -19.09
C HIS A 403 -31.15 9.43 -17.60
N CYS A 404 -32.27 9.12 -16.95
CA CYS A 404 -32.25 8.68 -15.57
C CYS A 404 -31.70 7.23 -15.53
N GLU A 405 -30.50 7.04 -15.02
CA GLU A 405 -30.00 5.71 -14.64
C GLU A 405 -30.64 5.29 -13.31
N GLY A 406 -30.89 6.26 -12.43
CA GLY A 406 -31.68 6.11 -11.22
C GLY A 406 -30.94 6.48 -9.95
N ASN A 407 -31.65 6.48 -8.81
CA ASN A 407 -31.11 6.96 -7.52
C ASN A 407 -30.62 8.43 -7.60
N ASN A 408 -31.27 9.26 -8.42
CA ASN A 408 -30.85 10.62 -8.83
C ASN A 408 -29.56 10.70 -9.68
N VAL A 409 -29.06 9.59 -10.22
CA VAL A 409 -27.98 9.59 -11.23
C VAL A 409 -28.57 9.81 -12.63
N TRP A 410 -28.00 10.78 -13.34
CA TRP A 410 -28.33 11.15 -14.72
C TRP A 410 -27.11 10.92 -15.60
N ASP A 411 -27.27 10.28 -16.76
CA ASP A 411 -26.20 10.06 -17.75
C ASP A 411 -26.54 10.63 -19.14
N PRO A 412 -25.66 11.41 -19.79
CA PRO A 412 -24.43 11.99 -19.23
C PRO A 412 -24.73 12.93 -18.04
N PRO A 413 -23.74 13.21 -17.17
CA PRO A 413 -23.93 14.04 -15.99
C PRO A 413 -24.40 15.46 -16.35
N VAL A 414 -25.39 15.96 -15.62
CA VAL A 414 -26.00 17.28 -15.82
C VAL A 414 -24.95 18.38 -15.74
N GLN A 415 -24.76 19.09 -16.85
CA GLN A 415 -23.88 20.26 -16.93
C GLN A 415 -24.60 21.54 -16.48
N THR A 416 -23.83 22.60 -16.25
CA THR A 416 -24.36 23.95 -15.93
C THR A 416 -24.33 24.85 -17.15
N CYS A 417 -25.39 25.63 -17.35
CA CYS A 417 -25.42 26.72 -18.33
C CYS A 417 -24.44 27.84 -17.92
N LEU A 418 -23.43 28.08 -18.76
CA LEU A 418 -22.44 29.14 -18.61
C LEU A 418 -22.85 30.37 -19.43
N HIS A 419 -22.86 31.56 -18.82
CA HIS A 419 -23.07 32.81 -19.53
C HIS A 419 -21.78 33.15 -20.30
N VAL A 420 -21.91 33.40 -21.61
CA VAL A 420 -20.79 33.76 -22.48
C VAL A 420 -20.90 35.22 -22.95
N CYS A 421 -19.76 35.81 -23.32
CA CYS A 421 -19.74 37.09 -24.03
C CYS A 421 -20.22 36.90 -25.49
N PRO A 422 -20.77 37.94 -26.14
CA PRO A 422 -21.19 37.88 -27.54
C PRO A 422 -20.08 37.50 -28.51
N ASP A 423 -20.43 36.76 -29.58
CA ASP A 423 -19.49 36.35 -30.62
C ASP A 423 -18.80 37.54 -31.31
N LEU A 424 -17.50 37.39 -31.60
CA LEU A 424 -16.68 38.44 -32.19
C LEU A 424 -16.87 38.57 -33.70
N VAL A 425 -17.98 39.19 -34.10
CA VAL A 425 -18.24 39.59 -35.49
C VAL A 425 -17.44 40.85 -35.84
N ILE A 426 -16.34 40.69 -36.58
CA ILE A 426 -15.41 41.77 -36.94
C ILE A 426 -15.36 41.93 -38.48
N PRO A 427 -16.20 42.80 -39.09
CA PRO A 427 -16.18 43.03 -40.52
C PRO A 427 -14.80 43.51 -41.00
N HIS A 428 -14.21 42.82 -41.97
CA HIS A 428 -12.88 43.09 -42.51
C HIS A 428 -11.72 43.04 -41.50
N GLY A 429 -11.88 42.33 -40.38
CA GLY A 429 -10.80 41.99 -39.45
C GLY A 429 -10.89 40.53 -38.98
N THR A 430 -9.94 40.13 -38.14
CA THR A 430 -9.86 38.80 -37.52
C THR A 430 -9.34 38.92 -36.10
N VAL A 431 -9.52 37.87 -35.30
CA VAL A 431 -8.79 37.72 -34.03
C VAL A 431 -7.35 37.34 -34.32
N LYS A 432 -6.39 38.12 -33.79
CA LYS A 432 -4.94 37.91 -33.90
C LYS A 432 -4.40 36.99 -32.81
N SER A 433 -4.93 37.12 -31.59
CA SER A 433 -4.56 36.30 -30.42
C SER A 433 -5.70 36.26 -29.41
N GLY A 434 -5.79 35.17 -28.64
CA GLY A 434 -6.89 34.94 -27.70
C GLY A 434 -8.14 34.29 -28.31
N ALA A 435 -8.09 33.87 -29.58
CA ALA A 435 -9.22 33.20 -30.25
C ALA A 435 -9.66 31.93 -29.50
N LYS A 436 -10.95 31.81 -29.25
CA LYS A 436 -11.60 30.64 -28.65
C LYS A 436 -12.90 30.30 -29.37
N LEU A 437 -13.40 29.09 -29.12
CA LEU A 437 -14.74 28.66 -29.54
C LEU A 437 -15.86 29.37 -28.74
N LEU A 438 -15.57 29.77 -27.50
CA LEU A 438 -16.46 30.49 -26.58
C LEU A 438 -15.62 31.46 -25.75
N TYR A 439 -16.20 32.60 -25.35
CA TYR A 439 -15.53 33.61 -24.52
C TYR A 439 -16.27 33.78 -23.19
N VAL A 440 -15.54 33.67 -22.09
CA VAL A 440 -16.05 33.82 -20.73
C VAL A 440 -15.39 35.00 -20.00
N VAL A 441 -15.96 35.40 -18.86
CA VAL A 441 -15.46 36.49 -18.03
C VAL A 441 -13.96 36.31 -17.73
N GLY A 442 -13.17 37.37 -17.96
CA GLY A 442 -11.72 37.35 -17.84
C GLY A 442 -10.98 37.06 -19.15
N ASP A 443 -11.65 36.64 -20.22
CA ASP A 443 -10.99 36.39 -21.50
C ASP A 443 -10.57 37.67 -22.22
N HIS A 444 -9.31 37.68 -22.68
CA HIS A 444 -8.69 38.79 -23.39
C HIS A 444 -8.45 38.40 -24.85
N VAL A 445 -8.81 39.29 -25.77
CA VAL A 445 -8.70 39.04 -27.21
C VAL A 445 -8.07 40.24 -27.91
N THR A 446 -7.09 39.98 -28.78
CA THR A 446 -6.47 41.00 -29.65
C THR A 446 -7.00 40.84 -31.06
N ILE A 447 -7.46 41.95 -31.66
CA ILE A 447 -8.04 42.01 -33.00
C ILE A 447 -7.05 42.65 -33.98
N GLU A 448 -7.11 42.24 -35.24
CA GLU A 448 -6.33 42.82 -36.33
C GLU A 448 -7.21 43.06 -37.57
N CYS A 449 -7.06 44.24 -38.19
CA CYS A 449 -7.79 44.57 -39.41
C CYS A 449 -7.04 44.09 -40.66
N SER A 450 -7.79 43.64 -41.67
CA SER A 450 -7.25 43.29 -42.99
C SER A 450 -6.46 44.45 -43.60
N THR A 451 -5.43 44.15 -44.38
CA THR A 451 -4.39 45.09 -44.87
C THR A 451 -4.87 46.47 -45.33
N PHE A 452 -5.97 46.55 -46.09
CA PHE A 452 -6.52 47.81 -46.63
C PHE A 452 -7.38 48.62 -45.65
N HIS A 453 -7.57 48.13 -44.41
CA HIS A 453 -8.37 48.76 -43.37
C HIS A 453 -7.47 49.28 -42.23
N ALA A 454 -7.98 50.30 -41.53
CA ALA A 454 -7.44 50.83 -40.29
C ALA A 454 -8.45 50.56 -39.16
N MET A 455 -7.94 50.30 -37.97
CA MET A 455 -8.74 50.06 -36.79
C MET A 455 -9.30 51.38 -36.23
N HIS A 456 -10.55 51.33 -35.78
CA HIS A 456 -11.23 52.43 -35.11
C HIS A 456 -11.85 51.92 -33.80
N GLY A 457 -11.05 52.00 -32.74
CA GLY A 457 -11.28 51.38 -31.43
C GLY A 457 -9.94 50.92 -30.85
N GLU A 458 -9.96 50.17 -29.75
CA GLU A 458 -8.75 49.56 -29.20
C GLU A 458 -8.55 48.12 -29.70
N PRO A 459 -7.31 47.67 -29.92
CA PRO A 459 -7.04 46.33 -30.47
C PRO A 459 -7.27 45.23 -29.44
N ASN A 460 -7.15 45.52 -28.16
CA ASN A 460 -7.30 44.55 -27.08
C ASN A 460 -8.63 44.81 -26.37
N ILE A 461 -9.46 43.77 -26.28
CA ILE A 461 -10.76 43.81 -25.60
C ILE A 461 -10.85 42.65 -24.60
N GLN A 462 -11.54 42.88 -23.49
CA GLN A 462 -11.74 41.90 -22.43
C GLN A 462 -13.23 41.61 -22.24
N CYS A 463 -13.60 40.34 -22.07
CA CYS A 463 -14.92 39.94 -21.60
C CYS A 463 -15.02 40.25 -20.10
N THR A 464 -15.84 41.22 -19.71
CA THR A 464 -15.96 41.68 -18.31
C THR A 464 -17.05 40.95 -17.54
N ASP A 465 -17.10 41.17 -16.22
CA ASP A 465 -18.09 40.61 -15.28
C ASP A 465 -19.55 40.97 -15.63
N GLU A 466 -19.75 41.94 -16.53
CA GLU A 466 -21.06 42.32 -17.11
C GLU A 466 -21.40 41.50 -18.38
N PHE A 467 -20.60 40.49 -18.72
CA PHE A 467 -20.67 39.65 -19.93
C PHE A 467 -20.64 40.47 -21.24
N GLN A 468 -19.90 41.58 -21.23
CA GLN A 468 -19.69 42.45 -22.39
C GLN A 468 -18.21 42.68 -22.67
N TRP A 469 -17.89 42.91 -23.94
CA TRP A 469 -16.56 43.33 -24.37
C TRP A 469 -16.30 44.78 -23.98
N LYS A 470 -15.27 45.01 -23.17
CA LYS A 470 -14.74 46.34 -22.85
C LYS A 470 -13.23 46.40 -23.16
N PRO A 471 -12.74 47.38 -23.93
CA PRO A 471 -13.50 48.30 -24.79
C PRO A 471 -14.43 47.58 -25.78
N ALA A 472 -15.38 48.30 -26.37
CA ALA A 472 -16.30 47.73 -27.35
C ALA A 472 -15.54 47.24 -28.60
N ILE A 473 -16.09 46.24 -29.29
CA ILE A 473 -15.47 45.58 -30.45
C ILE A 473 -15.06 46.64 -31.50
N PRO A 474 -13.78 46.74 -31.89
CA PRO A 474 -13.28 47.79 -32.77
C PRO A 474 -13.73 47.62 -34.23
N GLU A 475 -13.99 48.74 -34.91
CA GLU A 475 -14.42 48.73 -36.31
C GLU A 475 -13.23 48.84 -37.27
N CYS A 476 -13.14 47.94 -38.25
CA CYS A 476 -12.14 48.04 -39.33
C CYS A 476 -12.68 48.86 -40.51
N LYS A 477 -12.12 50.05 -40.75
CA LYS A 477 -12.59 51.00 -41.77
C LYS A 477 -11.54 51.22 -42.86
N LEU A 478 -11.96 51.35 -44.13
CA LEU A 478 -11.07 51.54 -45.28
C LEU A 478 -10.08 52.70 -45.09
N ARG A 479 -8.80 52.46 -45.39
CA ARG A 479 -7.73 53.47 -45.30
C ARG A 479 -7.95 54.59 -46.33
N LYS A 480 -8.02 55.85 -45.87
CA LYS A 480 -8.15 57.04 -46.72
C LYS A 480 -6.78 57.58 -47.13
N TYR A 481 -6.24 57.10 -48.24
CA TYR A 481 -5.03 57.63 -48.87
C TYR A 481 -5.29 59.03 -49.46
N LYS A 482 -4.34 59.96 -49.27
CA LYS A 482 -4.40 61.32 -49.84
C LYS A 482 -3.48 61.44 -51.05
N CYS A 483 -4.02 61.30 -52.26
CA CYS A 483 -3.27 61.58 -53.49
C CYS A 483 -2.94 63.07 -53.63
N ASN A 484 -1.71 63.47 -53.28
CA ASN A 484 -1.18 64.79 -53.56
C ASN A 484 -0.68 64.88 -55.01
N ILE A 485 -1.43 65.57 -55.89
CA ILE A 485 -1.06 65.74 -57.30
C ILE A 485 -0.02 66.86 -57.45
N LEU A 486 1.26 66.49 -57.45
CA LEU A 486 2.35 67.40 -57.84
C LEU A 486 2.36 67.59 -59.37
N LYS A 487 1.78 68.68 -59.85
CA LYS A 487 1.85 69.07 -61.27
C LYS A 487 3.26 69.59 -61.62
N ASN A 488 4.06 68.80 -62.34
CA ASN A 488 5.25 69.29 -63.04
C ASN A 488 5.65 68.39 -64.21
N GLY A 489 5.64 68.92 -65.43
CA GLY A 489 6.15 68.27 -66.64
C GLY A 489 5.23 67.21 -67.29
N PRO A 490 5.39 66.94 -68.60
CA PRO A 490 4.49 66.08 -69.37
C PRO A 490 4.81 64.58 -69.23
N LYS A 491 4.77 64.04 -68.01
CA LYS A 491 4.78 62.60 -67.69
C LYS A 491 4.31 62.38 -66.25
N ASN A 492 3.00 62.30 -66.04
CA ASN A 492 2.42 61.99 -64.73
C ASN A 492 2.69 60.51 -64.37
N ILE A 493 3.80 60.26 -63.69
CA ILE A 493 4.08 58.98 -63.03
C ILE A 493 3.33 58.98 -61.69
N PHE A 494 2.30 58.14 -61.56
CA PHE A 494 1.50 58.05 -60.34
C PHE A 494 2.20 57.19 -59.28
N HIS A 495 2.97 57.82 -58.40
CA HIS A 495 3.35 57.21 -57.14
C HIS A 495 2.20 57.31 -56.14
N ILE A 496 1.68 56.16 -55.70
CA ILE A 496 0.82 56.03 -54.53
C ILE A 496 1.73 55.93 -53.29
N VAL A 497 1.33 56.61 -52.21
CA VAL A 497 1.97 56.59 -50.88
C VAL A 497 0.87 56.37 -49.83
#